data_AF-A0A6V7QDI0-F1
#
_entry.id   AF-A0A6V7QDI0-F1
#
_cell.length_a   1.000
_cell.length_b   1.000
_cell.length_c   1.000
_cell.angle_alpha   90.00
_cell.angle_beta   90.00
_cell.angle_gamma   90.00
#
_symmetry.space_group_name_H-M   'P 1'
#
loop_
_entity.id
_entity.type
_entity.pdbx_description
1 polymer ?
#
loop_
_entity_poly.entity_id
_entity_poly.type
_entity_poly.pdbx_seq_one_letter_code
_entity_poly.pdbx_strand_id
1 'polypeptide(L)'
;MEVKLWHDKRERELLDSLADLYAIIKTTEKLEKAYVRDLVSSTEYEAECLKLIAQFKTLSSSLRDAVPSVDRFADAYKMDCPAALNRLLVSGVPATVEHRASASSASASAAASSASAIAQCVQHFITAMDAVKLNMVAVDQVHPLLSDLSASFAKLGAILPPDFEGKVKVREWLARLAKMGAADELTEQQSRQLHFDLDSSYNAFMAALPSAGS
;
A
#
# COMPACT_ATOMS: atom_id res chain seq x y z
N MET A 1 -2.12 45.07 -44.34
CA MET A 1 -1.71 45.81 -43.12
C MET A 1 -1.22 44.78 -42.14
N GLU A 2 0.06 44.77 -41.80
CA GLU A 2 0.61 43.82 -40.83
C GLU A 2 0.25 44.27 -39.41
N VAL A 3 -0.26 43.35 -38.60
CA VAL A 3 -0.60 43.61 -37.20
C VAL A 3 0.61 43.28 -36.36
N LYS A 4 1.04 44.22 -35.50
CA LYS A 4 2.13 43.99 -34.55
C LYS A 4 1.62 43.27 -33.32
N LEU A 5 2.42 42.33 -32.81
CA LEU A 5 2.08 41.55 -31.63
C LEU A 5 2.27 42.35 -30.32
N TRP A 6 3.11 43.38 -30.32
CA TRP A 6 3.33 44.27 -29.18
C TRP A 6 3.55 45.72 -29.61
N HIS A 7 3.32 46.64 -28.68
CA HIS A 7 3.47 48.08 -28.84
C HIS A 7 4.55 48.69 -27.93
N ASP A 8 4.92 48.01 -26.83
CA ASP A 8 5.98 48.46 -25.92
C ASP A 8 6.90 47.31 -25.44
N LYS A 9 7.95 47.66 -24.70
CA LYS A 9 8.95 46.70 -24.19
C LYS A 9 8.37 45.74 -23.16
N ARG A 10 7.46 46.21 -22.30
CA ARG A 10 6.87 45.43 -21.21
C ARG A 10 5.92 44.37 -21.77
N GLU A 11 5.11 44.73 -22.76
CA GLU A 11 4.22 43.81 -23.47
C GLU A 11 5.02 42.73 -24.19
N ARG A 12 6.14 43.10 -24.82
CA ARG A 12 7.07 42.13 -25.42
C ARG A 12 7.64 41.14 -24.40
N GLU A 13 8.15 41.62 -23.28
CA GLU A 13 8.71 40.77 -22.21
C GLU A 13 7.64 39.81 -21.63
N LEU A 14 6.40 40.29 -21.49
CA LEU A 14 5.27 39.44 -21.09
C LEU A 14 5.00 38.35 -22.13
N LEU A 15 4.92 38.71 -23.41
CA LEU A 15 4.68 37.76 -24.50
C LEU A 15 5.78 36.70 -24.61
N ASP A 16 7.05 37.08 -24.43
CA ASP A 16 8.17 36.14 -24.39
C ASP A 16 7.98 35.13 -23.24
N SER A 17 7.58 35.61 -22.06
CA SER A 17 7.30 34.74 -20.91
C SER A 17 6.09 33.82 -21.13
N LEU A 18 5.04 34.30 -21.81
CA LEU A 18 3.88 33.47 -22.19
C LEU A 18 4.28 32.42 -23.25
N ALA A 19 5.18 32.77 -24.17
CA ALA A 19 5.71 31.84 -25.16
C ALA A 19 6.55 30.73 -24.51
N ASP A 20 7.36 31.07 -23.51
CA ASP A 20 8.11 30.08 -22.73
C ASP A 20 7.16 29.13 -21.97
N LEU A 21 6.09 29.65 -21.36
CA LEU A 21 5.09 28.83 -20.67
C LEU A 21 4.42 27.86 -21.65
N TYR A 22 4.03 28.35 -22.83
CA TYR A 22 3.47 27.54 -23.90
C TYR A 22 4.44 26.45 -24.35
N ALA A 23 5.72 26.81 -24.55
CA ALA A 23 6.76 25.89 -25.00
C ALA A 23 7.01 24.77 -23.99
N ILE A 24 7.07 25.08 -22.69
CA ILE A 24 7.23 24.08 -21.63
C ILE A 24 6.09 23.07 -21.65
N ILE A 25 4.83 23.54 -21.66
CA ILE A 25 3.65 22.65 -21.66
C ILE A 25 3.65 21.75 -22.90
N LYS A 26 3.93 22.29 -24.10
CA LYS A 26 4.02 21.48 -25.33
C LYS A 26 5.17 20.49 -25.30
N THR A 27 6.31 20.86 -24.72
CA THR A 27 7.48 19.99 -24.60
C THR A 27 7.19 18.85 -23.63
N THR A 28 6.60 19.12 -22.48
CA THR A 28 6.18 18.08 -21.53
C THR A 28 5.20 17.11 -22.17
N GLU A 29 4.22 17.59 -22.96
CA GLU A 29 3.27 16.73 -23.65
C GLU A 29 3.97 15.77 -24.63
N LYS A 30 4.99 16.26 -25.35
CA LYS A 30 5.78 15.44 -26.26
C LYS A 30 6.67 14.44 -25.50
N LEU A 31 7.25 14.85 -24.37
CA LEU A 31 8.05 13.97 -23.53
C LEU A 31 7.21 12.83 -22.95
N GLU A 32 6.03 13.11 -22.40
CA GLU A 32 5.09 12.10 -21.89
C GLU A 32 4.69 11.13 -23.02
N LYS A 33 4.34 11.63 -24.20
CA LYS A 33 4.00 10.78 -25.36
C LYS A 33 5.18 9.94 -25.85
N ALA A 34 6.40 10.46 -25.80
CA ALA A 34 7.60 9.72 -26.19
C ALA A 34 7.89 8.58 -25.19
N TYR A 35 7.76 8.85 -23.89
CA TYR A 35 7.92 7.84 -22.85
C TYR A 35 6.86 6.73 -22.94
N VAL A 36 5.58 7.08 -23.12
CA VAL A 36 4.49 6.09 -23.30
C VAL A 36 4.71 5.22 -24.54
N ARG A 37 5.39 5.73 -25.57
CA ARG A 37 5.74 5.00 -26.78
C ARG A 37 7.09 4.28 -26.68
N ASP A 38 7.69 4.23 -25.49
CA ASP A 38 8.97 3.59 -25.21
C ASP A 38 10.13 4.11 -26.09
N LEU A 39 10.08 5.39 -26.46
CA LEU A 39 11.10 6.04 -27.29
C LEU A 39 12.25 6.65 -26.46
N VAL A 40 12.08 6.74 -25.15
CA VAL A 40 13.03 7.34 -24.20
C VAL A 40 13.10 6.44 -22.97
N SER A 41 14.30 6.21 -22.45
CA SER A 41 14.48 5.40 -21.24
C SER A 41 13.87 6.05 -20.00
N SER A 42 13.49 5.26 -19.00
CA SER A 42 12.97 5.78 -17.72
C SER A 42 13.94 6.77 -17.05
N THR A 43 15.24 6.53 -17.11
CA THR A 43 16.26 7.40 -16.51
C THR A 43 16.30 8.78 -17.17
N GLU A 44 16.31 8.82 -18.50
CA GLU A 44 16.35 10.08 -19.26
C GLU A 44 15.02 10.83 -19.14
N TYR A 45 13.89 10.10 -19.18
CA TYR A 45 12.57 10.66 -18.97
C TYR A 45 12.46 11.33 -17.59
N GLU A 46 12.87 10.64 -16.52
CA GLU A 46 12.80 11.18 -15.16
C GLU A 46 13.60 12.49 -15.03
N ALA A 47 14.83 12.51 -15.55
CA ALA A 47 15.71 13.67 -15.48
C ALA A 47 15.12 14.90 -16.22
N GLU A 48 14.69 14.71 -17.47
CA GLU A 48 14.13 15.81 -18.27
C GLU A 48 12.74 16.24 -17.77
N CYS A 49 11.91 15.31 -17.30
CA CYS A 49 10.59 15.62 -16.74
C CYS A 49 10.71 16.48 -15.48
N LEU A 50 11.64 16.14 -14.56
CA LEU A 50 11.90 16.95 -13.37
C LEU A 50 12.36 18.37 -13.70
N LYS A 51 13.22 18.51 -14.72
CA LYS A 51 13.69 19.82 -15.19
C LYS A 51 12.54 20.66 -15.75
N LEU A 52 11.68 20.09 -16.58
CA LEU A 52 10.50 20.78 -17.12
C LEU A 52 9.52 21.18 -16.02
N ILE A 53 9.28 20.30 -15.03
CA ILE A 53 8.43 20.62 -13.87
C ILE A 53 9.01 21.80 -13.06
N ALA A 54 10.32 21.83 -12.82
CA ALA A 54 10.97 22.91 -12.09
C ALA A 54 10.89 24.24 -12.84
N GLN A 55 11.14 24.22 -14.15
CA GLN A 55 11.00 25.39 -15.03
C GLN A 55 9.56 25.91 -15.05
N PHE A 56 8.59 25.01 -15.22
CA PHE A 56 7.17 25.33 -15.18
C PHE A 56 6.77 26.01 -13.87
N LYS A 57 7.15 25.44 -12.71
CA LYS A 57 6.81 26.00 -11.40
C LYS A 57 7.38 27.41 -11.22
N THR A 58 8.63 27.61 -11.63
CA THR A 58 9.32 28.91 -11.54
C THR A 58 8.61 29.96 -12.40
N LEU A 59 8.34 29.62 -13.67
CA LEU A 59 7.73 30.55 -14.62
C LEU A 59 6.27 30.83 -14.26
N SER A 60 5.47 29.80 -13.95
CA SER A 60 4.08 29.92 -13.53
C SER A 60 3.93 30.77 -12.26
N SER A 61 4.85 30.65 -11.30
CA SER A 61 4.85 31.51 -10.12
C SER A 61 5.09 32.99 -10.47
N SER A 62 5.99 33.27 -11.41
CA SER A 62 6.28 34.65 -11.86
C SER A 62 5.15 35.27 -12.68
N LEU A 63 4.36 34.43 -13.35
CA LEU A 63 3.26 34.84 -14.23
C LEU A 63 1.89 34.84 -13.55
N ARG A 64 1.80 34.60 -12.24
CA ARG A 64 0.51 34.42 -11.53
C ARG A 64 -0.47 35.57 -11.76
N ASP A 65 0.02 36.81 -11.84
CA ASP A 65 -0.83 37.98 -12.06
C ASP A 65 -1.39 38.05 -13.49
N ALA A 66 -0.63 37.58 -14.48
CA ALA A 66 -1.01 37.57 -15.89
C ALA A 66 -1.76 36.28 -16.30
N VAL A 67 -1.45 35.16 -15.65
CA VAL A 67 -2.02 33.83 -15.89
C VAL A 67 -2.44 33.22 -14.55
N PRO A 68 -3.63 33.57 -14.04
CA PRO A 68 -4.12 33.05 -12.76
C PRO A 68 -4.48 31.56 -12.80
N SER A 69 -4.75 31.02 -14.00
CA SER A 69 -5.09 29.62 -14.22
C SER A 69 -4.42 29.14 -15.50
N VAL A 70 -3.55 28.14 -15.35
CA VAL A 70 -2.84 27.52 -16.48
C VAL A 70 -3.81 26.70 -17.34
N ASP A 71 -4.87 26.12 -16.78
CA ASP A 71 -5.93 25.46 -17.56
C ASP A 71 -6.62 26.45 -18.50
N ARG A 72 -6.97 27.64 -18.01
CA ARG A 72 -7.56 28.70 -18.86
C ARG A 72 -6.59 29.20 -19.93
N PHE A 73 -5.30 29.25 -19.62
CA PHE A 73 -4.27 29.57 -20.60
C PHE A 73 -4.20 28.50 -21.70
N ALA A 74 -4.18 27.22 -21.31
CA ALA A 74 -4.18 26.11 -22.26
C ALA A 74 -5.42 26.15 -23.17
N ASP A 75 -6.61 26.43 -22.61
CA ASP A 75 -7.84 26.58 -23.38
C ASP A 75 -7.79 27.79 -24.33
N ALA A 76 -7.33 28.95 -23.84
CA ALA A 76 -7.23 30.18 -24.63
C ALA A 76 -6.32 30.01 -25.85
N TYR A 77 -5.22 29.27 -25.70
CA TYR A 77 -4.28 28.95 -26.79
C TYR A 77 -4.57 27.61 -27.48
N LYS A 78 -5.72 26.98 -27.19
CA LYS A 78 -6.18 25.71 -27.81
C LYS A 78 -5.15 24.58 -27.72
N MET A 79 -4.55 24.44 -26.55
CA MET A 79 -3.50 23.46 -26.27
C MET A 79 -4.10 22.09 -25.91
N ASP A 80 -4.10 21.17 -26.88
CA ASP A 80 -4.38 19.75 -26.60
C ASP A 80 -3.14 19.09 -25.95
N CYS A 81 -3.03 19.21 -24.62
CA CYS A 81 -1.92 18.71 -23.82
C CYS A 81 -2.37 18.05 -22.49
N PRO A 82 -3.27 17.04 -22.52
CA PRO A 82 -3.83 16.45 -21.31
C PRO A 82 -2.79 15.76 -20.42
N ALA A 83 -1.76 15.13 -21.01
CA ALA A 83 -0.73 14.45 -20.24
C ALA A 83 0.19 15.46 -19.53
N ALA A 84 0.55 16.54 -20.22
CA ALA A 84 1.32 17.63 -19.62
C ALA A 84 0.58 18.33 -18.49
N LEU A 85 -0.71 18.63 -18.67
CA LEU A 85 -1.50 19.30 -17.63
C LEU A 85 -1.62 18.42 -16.38
N ASN A 86 -1.89 17.12 -16.54
CA ASN A 86 -1.88 16.19 -15.40
C ASN A 86 -0.51 16.17 -14.71
N ARG A 87 0.59 16.06 -15.47
CA ARG A 87 1.95 16.01 -14.92
C ARG A 87 2.33 17.30 -14.18
N LEU A 88 2.05 18.46 -14.76
CA LEU A 88 2.51 19.77 -14.29
C LEU A 88 1.64 20.33 -13.17
N LEU A 89 0.32 20.13 -13.23
CA LEU A 89 -0.65 20.72 -12.29
C LEU A 89 -1.08 19.75 -11.18
N VAL A 90 -1.22 18.46 -11.49
CA VAL A 90 -1.80 17.48 -10.56
C VAL A 90 -0.70 16.66 -9.88
N SER A 91 0.07 15.88 -10.64
CA SER A 91 1.04 14.94 -10.06
C SER A 91 2.30 15.65 -9.54
N GLY A 92 2.84 16.60 -10.29
CA GLY A 92 4.02 17.39 -9.90
C GLY A 92 5.34 16.60 -9.77
N VAL A 93 5.34 15.33 -10.16
CA VAL A 93 6.47 14.38 -10.20
C VAL A 93 6.36 13.50 -11.46
N PRO A 94 7.44 12.89 -11.98
CA PRO A 94 7.37 11.99 -13.15
C PRO A 94 6.49 10.75 -12.92
N ALA A 95 5.98 10.15 -14.00
CA ALA A 95 5.06 9.00 -13.96
C ALA A 95 5.62 7.82 -13.18
N THR A 96 6.90 7.54 -13.38
CA THR A 96 7.63 6.43 -12.76
C THR A 96 7.70 6.55 -11.24
N VAL A 97 7.82 7.78 -10.72
CA VAL A 97 7.87 8.07 -9.28
C VAL A 97 6.49 7.89 -8.65
N GLU A 98 5.45 8.38 -9.33
CA GLU A 98 4.04 8.24 -8.92
C GLU A 98 3.61 6.75 -8.83
N HIS A 99 3.97 5.95 -9.83
CA HIS A 99 3.71 4.52 -9.83
C HIS A 99 4.56 3.77 -8.81
N ARG A 100 5.81 4.17 -8.59
CA ARG A 100 6.66 3.57 -7.54
C ARG A 100 6.12 3.82 -6.14
N ALA A 101 5.63 5.03 -5.85
CA ALA A 101 5.01 5.36 -4.56
C ALA A 101 3.71 4.57 -4.33
N SER A 102 2.94 4.32 -5.39
CA SER A 102 1.73 3.50 -5.33
C SER A 102 2.06 2.00 -5.12
N ALA A 103 3.15 1.52 -5.71
CA ALA A 103 3.59 0.14 -5.52
C ALA A 103 4.21 -0.11 -4.13
N SER A 104 4.97 0.85 -3.60
CA SER A 104 5.61 0.74 -2.27
C SER A 104 4.59 0.80 -1.12
N SER A 105 3.54 1.60 -1.26
CA SER A 105 2.44 1.66 -0.29
C SER A 105 1.61 0.37 -0.25
N ALA A 106 1.37 -0.26 -1.40
CA ALA A 106 0.71 -1.57 -1.47
C ALA A 106 1.53 -2.68 -0.78
N SER A 107 2.84 -2.75 -1.04
CA SER A 107 3.75 -3.72 -0.42
C SER A 107 3.87 -3.55 1.10
N ALA A 108 4.02 -2.31 1.59
CA ALA A 108 4.14 -2.02 3.01
C ALA A 108 2.84 -2.36 3.79
N SER A 109 1.68 -2.15 3.19
CA SER A 109 0.38 -2.48 3.81
C SER A 109 0.17 -3.98 3.97
N ALA A 110 0.59 -4.79 2.99
CA ALA A 110 0.49 -6.25 3.02
C ALA A 110 1.47 -6.89 4.02
N ALA A 111 2.67 -6.31 4.17
CA ALA A 111 3.63 -6.74 5.19
C ALA A 111 3.15 -6.39 6.60
N ALA A 112 2.60 -5.19 6.80
CA ALA A 112 2.05 -4.76 8.09
C ALA A 112 0.81 -5.57 8.52
N SER A 113 -0.08 -5.90 7.58
CA SER A 113 -1.24 -6.77 7.86
C SER A 113 -0.81 -8.18 8.23
N SER A 114 0.22 -8.70 7.58
CA SER A 114 0.79 -10.02 7.86
C SER A 114 1.45 -10.07 9.25
N ALA A 115 2.24 -9.05 9.61
CA ALA A 115 2.86 -8.95 10.93
C ALA A 115 1.81 -8.86 12.06
N SER A 116 0.74 -8.07 11.85
CA SER A 116 -0.36 -7.97 12.81
C SER A 116 -1.11 -9.30 12.99
N ALA A 117 -1.37 -10.02 11.88
CA ALA A 117 -2.02 -11.33 11.93
C ALA A 117 -1.15 -12.38 12.65
N ILE A 118 0.17 -12.36 12.44
CA ILE A 118 1.12 -13.23 13.15
C ILE A 118 1.07 -12.93 14.65
N ALA A 119 1.19 -11.67 15.05
CA ALA A 119 1.17 -11.27 16.45
C ALA A 119 -0.13 -11.67 17.17
N GLN A 120 -1.29 -11.52 16.51
CA GLN A 120 -2.58 -11.98 17.05
C GLN A 120 -2.62 -13.50 17.27
N CYS A 121 -2.13 -14.28 16.32
CA CYS A 121 -2.07 -15.73 16.44
C CYS A 121 -1.17 -16.17 17.60
N VAL A 122 0.01 -15.56 17.75
CA VAL A 122 0.91 -15.78 18.89
C VAL A 122 0.21 -15.48 20.21
N GLN A 123 -0.48 -14.34 20.30
CA GLN A 123 -1.23 -13.97 21.49
C GLN A 123 -2.31 -14.99 21.83
N HIS A 124 -3.08 -15.47 20.84
CA HIS A 124 -4.11 -16.50 21.08
C HIS A 124 -3.51 -17.83 21.53
N PHE A 125 -2.36 -18.24 20.97
CA PHE A 125 -1.64 -19.42 21.46
C PHE A 125 -1.24 -19.27 22.93
N ILE A 126 -0.57 -18.17 23.29
CA ILE A 126 -0.12 -17.92 24.66
C ILE A 126 -1.32 -17.89 25.62
N THR A 127 -2.37 -17.15 25.26
CA THR A 127 -3.59 -17.02 26.08
C THR A 127 -4.26 -18.38 26.32
N ALA A 128 -4.40 -19.21 25.28
CA ALA A 128 -4.99 -20.54 25.40
C ALA A 128 -4.11 -21.48 26.26
N MET A 129 -2.78 -21.45 26.06
CA MET A 129 -1.86 -22.27 26.85
C MET A 129 -1.84 -21.85 28.33
N ASP A 130 -1.88 -20.56 28.62
CA ASP A 130 -1.87 -20.02 29.98
C ASP A 130 -3.19 -20.32 30.71
N ALA A 131 -4.34 -20.22 30.04
CA ALA A 131 -5.63 -20.61 30.62
C ALA A 131 -5.61 -22.07 31.11
N VAL A 132 -5.10 -22.98 30.27
CA VAL A 132 -4.96 -24.40 30.64
C VAL A 132 -3.99 -24.59 31.82
N LYS A 133 -2.86 -23.87 31.84
CA LYS A 133 -1.88 -23.89 32.96
C LYS A 133 -2.46 -23.33 34.27
N LEU A 134 -3.34 -22.34 34.18
CA LEU A 134 -4.04 -21.75 35.34
C LEU A 134 -5.25 -22.57 35.81
N ASN A 135 -5.41 -23.79 35.27
CA ASN A 135 -6.51 -24.70 35.58
C ASN A 135 -7.90 -24.14 35.22
N MET A 136 -7.97 -23.26 34.21
CA MET A 136 -9.23 -22.84 33.58
C MET A 136 -9.64 -23.91 32.56
N VAL A 137 -10.31 -24.97 33.04
CA VAL A 137 -10.58 -26.19 32.27
C VAL A 137 -12.05 -26.39 31.91
N ALA A 138 -12.93 -25.47 32.31
CA ALA A 138 -14.34 -25.50 31.92
C ALA A 138 -14.50 -25.19 30.43
N VAL A 139 -15.48 -25.83 29.79
CA VAL A 139 -15.72 -25.71 28.34
C VAL A 139 -15.99 -24.26 27.94
N ASP A 140 -16.78 -23.51 28.70
CA ASP A 140 -17.07 -22.09 28.46
C ASP A 140 -15.85 -21.16 28.58
N GLN A 141 -14.81 -21.60 29.28
CA GLN A 141 -13.53 -20.88 29.39
C GLN A 141 -12.57 -21.25 28.25
N VAL A 142 -12.47 -22.53 27.91
CA VAL A 142 -11.51 -23.04 26.92
C VAL A 142 -12.00 -22.87 25.48
N HIS A 143 -13.28 -23.12 25.22
CA HIS A 143 -13.84 -23.12 23.87
C HIS A 143 -13.68 -21.76 23.16
N PRO A 144 -13.99 -20.59 23.78
CA PRO A 144 -13.80 -19.30 23.12
C PRO A 144 -12.34 -19.06 22.73
N LEU A 145 -11.38 -19.40 23.60
CA LEU A 145 -9.94 -19.21 23.33
C LEU A 145 -9.47 -20.04 22.13
N LEU A 146 -9.92 -21.30 22.03
CA LEU A 146 -9.61 -22.15 20.87
C LEU A 146 -10.32 -21.69 19.60
N SER A 147 -11.51 -21.09 19.72
CA SER A 147 -12.24 -20.52 18.58
C SER A 147 -11.52 -19.31 18.01
N ASP A 148 -11.05 -18.40 18.87
CA ASP A 148 -10.26 -17.23 18.48
C ASP A 148 -8.91 -17.64 17.85
N LEU A 149 -8.26 -18.67 18.40
CA LEU A 149 -7.07 -19.25 17.82
C LEU A 149 -7.36 -19.83 16.42
N SER A 150 -8.45 -20.60 16.27
CA SER A 150 -8.87 -21.16 14.98
C SER A 150 -9.16 -20.07 13.93
N ALA A 151 -9.84 -19.00 14.33
CA ALA A 151 -10.13 -17.85 13.48
C ALA A 151 -8.86 -17.11 13.06
N SER A 152 -7.85 -17.03 13.94
CA SER A 152 -6.56 -16.41 13.60
C SER A 152 -5.78 -17.18 12.53
N PHE A 153 -5.87 -18.51 12.48
CA PHE A 153 -5.28 -19.29 11.39
C PHE A 153 -5.89 -18.98 10.03
N ALA A 154 -7.19 -18.68 9.97
CA ALA A 154 -7.85 -18.34 8.71
C ALA A 154 -7.29 -17.03 8.10
N LYS A 155 -6.89 -16.07 8.94
CA LYS A 155 -6.25 -14.81 8.51
C LYS A 155 -4.81 -15.02 8.01
N LEU A 156 -4.18 -16.13 8.37
CA LEU A 156 -2.81 -16.49 8.03
C LEU A 156 -2.70 -17.45 6.85
N GLY A 157 -3.80 -17.67 6.11
CA GLY A 157 -3.86 -18.66 5.02
C GLY A 157 -2.85 -18.47 3.88
N ALA A 158 -2.27 -17.28 3.71
CA ALA A 158 -1.20 -17.02 2.75
C ALA A 158 0.21 -17.34 3.27
N ILE A 159 0.37 -17.50 4.60
CA ILE A 159 1.67 -17.70 5.28
C ILE A 159 1.80 -19.16 5.72
N LEU A 160 0.71 -19.78 6.17
CA LEU A 160 0.73 -21.15 6.67
C LEU A 160 0.50 -22.16 5.55
N PRO A 161 1.16 -23.33 5.62
CA PRO A 161 0.84 -24.45 4.74
C PRO A 161 -0.66 -24.81 4.81
N PRO A 162 -1.29 -25.22 3.70
CA PRO A 162 -2.72 -25.57 3.67
C PRO A 162 -3.06 -26.70 4.64
N ASP A 163 -2.10 -27.61 4.89
CA ASP A 163 -2.23 -28.76 5.79
C ASP A 163 -1.53 -28.55 7.15
N PHE A 164 -1.45 -27.30 7.62
CA PHE A 164 -0.84 -26.99 8.91
C PHE A 164 -1.47 -27.80 10.05
N GLU A 165 -0.67 -28.66 10.69
CA GLU A 165 -1.09 -29.63 11.72
C GLU A 165 -1.85 -28.96 12.88
N GLY A 166 -1.41 -27.78 13.31
CA GLY A 166 -2.06 -27.06 14.41
C GLY A 166 -3.50 -26.67 14.12
N LYS A 167 -3.84 -26.40 12.85
CA LYS A 167 -5.23 -26.13 12.44
C LYS A 167 -6.12 -27.37 12.59
N VAL A 168 -5.57 -28.55 12.33
CA VAL A 168 -6.27 -29.83 12.49
C VAL A 168 -6.52 -30.11 13.96
N LYS A 169 -5.48 -30.03 14.79
CA LYS A 169 -5.56 -30.28 16.25
C LYS A 169 -6.54 -29.35 16.94
N VAL A 170 -6.46 -28.04 16.70
CA VAL A 170 -7.38 -27.07 17.33
C VAL A 170 -8.84 -27.33 16.94
N ARG A 171 -9.08 -27.72 15.68
CA ARG A 171 -10.43 -28.08 15.21
C ARG A 171 -10.96 -29.36 15.85
N GLU A 172 -10.12 -30.36 16.05
CA GLU A 172 -10.48 -31.59 16.76
C GLU A 172 -10.87 -31.32 18.22
N TRP A 173 -10.10 -30.46 18.90
CA TRP A 173 -10.44 -30.00 20.25
C TRP A 173 -11.74 -29.23 20.31
N LEU A 174 -11.99 -28.29 19.39
CA LEU A 174 -13.28 -27.60 19.29
C LEU A 174 -14.44 -28.56 19.06
N ALA A 175 -14.27 -29.55 18.17
CA ALA A 175 -15.30 -30.56 17.91
C ALA A 175 -15.58 -31.46 19.13
N ARG A 176 -14.58 -31.68 19.99
CA ARG A 176 -14.74 -32.40 21.25
C ARG A 176 -15.47 -31.56 22.29
N LEU A 177 -15.05 -30.30 22.48
CA LEU A 177 -15.67 -29.36 23.43
C LEU A 177 -17.13 -29.07 23.07
N ALA A 178 -17.47 -28.99 21.78
CA ALA A 178 -18.84 -28.78 21.31
C ALA A 178 -19.81 -29.92 21.68
N LYS A 179 -19.30 -31.10 22.08
CA LYS A 179 -20.12 -32.23 22.55
C LYS A 179 -20.34 -32.23 24.06
N MET A 180 -19.71 -31.31 24.77
CA MET A 180 -19.78 -31.16 26.23
C MET A 180 -20.69 -29.96 26.58
N GLY A 181 -21.27 -29.97 27.78
CA GLY A 181 -21.97 -28.83 28.32
C GLY A 181 -21.02 -27.69 28.67
N ALA A 182 -21.52 -26.46 28.67
CA ALA A 182 -20.70 -25.27 28.96
C ALA A 182 -19.97 -25.32 30.32
N ALA A 183 -20.61 -25.93 31.33
CA ALA A 183 -20.07 -26.08 32.68
C ALA A 183 -19.26 -27.38 32.87
N ASP A 184 -19.19 -28.24 31.86
CA ASP A 184 -18.38 -29.45 31.96
C ASP A 184 -16.89 -29.09 31.93
N GLU A 185 -16.09 -29.83 32.67
CA GLU A 185 -14.65 -29.61 32.77
C GLU A 185 -13.87 -30.68 31.99
N LEU A 186 -12.76 -30.26 31.37
CA LEU A 186 -11.78 -31.19 30.84
C LEU A 186 -11.15 -31.99 31.97
N THR A 187 -10.99 -33.30 31.77
CA THR A 187 -10.25 -34.12 32.74
C THR A 187 -8.79 -33.72 32.78
N GLU A 188 -8.07 -34.03 33.87
CA GLU A 188 -6.63 -33.72 33.98
C GLU A 188 -5.82 -34.27 32.80
N GLN A 189 -6.14 -35.48 32.34
CA GLN A 189 -5.50 -36.08 31.16
C GLN A 189 -5.82 -35.30 29.87
N GLN A 190 -7.06 -34.85 29.69
CA GLN A 190 -7.45 -34.05 28.53
C GLN A 190 -6.78 -32.67 28.56
N SER A 191 -6.72 -32.03 29.72
CA SER A 191 -6.04 -30.74 29.93
C SER A 191 -4.55 -30.84 29.57
N ARG A 192 -3.85 -31.87 30.06
CA ARG A 192 -2.44 -32.14 29.71
C ARG A 192 -2.25 -32.40 28.20
N GLN A 193 -3.14 -33.18 27.58
CA GLN A 193 -3.07 -33.44 26.14
C GLN A 193 -3.33 -32.18 25.31
N LEU A 194 -4.33 -31.38 25.69
CA LEU A 194 -4.62 -30.11 25.03
C LEU A 194 -3.42 -29.16 25.12
N HIS A 195 -2.79 -29.07 26.30
CA HIS A 195 -1.59 -28.25 26.47
C HIS A 195 -0.44 -28.71 25.56
N PHE A 196 -0.18 -30.01 25.51
CA PHE A 196 0.84 -30.59 24.64
C PHE A 196 0.56 -30.32 23.15
N ASP A 197 -0.68 -30.49 22.72
CA ASP A 197 -1.09 -30.24 21.34
C ASP A 197 -0.95 -28.76 20.97
N LEU A 198 -1.28 -27.85 21.88
CA LEU A 198 -1.08 -26.40 21.70
C LEU A 198 0.40 -26.02 21.60
N ASP A 199 1.24 -26.56 22.49
CA ASP A 199 2.68 -26.28 22.49
C ASP A 199 3.36 -26.82 21.22
N SER A 200 3.05 -28.06 20.83
CA SER A 200 3.51 -28.65 19.58
C SER A 200 3.06 -27.83 18.35
N SER A 201 1.80 -27.39 18.35
CA SER A 201 1.26 -26.55 17.27
C SER A 201 1.92 -25.17 17.22
N TYR A 202 2.23 -24.58 18.37
CA TYR A 202 2.94 -23.31 18.47
C TYR A 202 4.37 -23.41 17.95
N ASN A 203 5.09 -24.48 18.29
CA ASN A 203 6.44 -24.71 17.78
C ASN A 203 6.45 -24.92 16.26
N ALA A 204 5.49 -25.69 15.73
CA ALA A 204 5.30 -25.85 14.29
C ALA A 204 4.94 -24.53 13.61
N PHE A 205 4.10 -23.69 14.25
CA PHE A 205 3.74 -22.36 13.78
C PHE A 205 4.99 -21.47 13.66
N MET A 206 5.81 -21.40 14.72
CA MET A 206 7.05 -20.62 14.74
C MET A 206 8.05 -21.08 13.68
N ALA A 207 8.16 -22.39 13.44
CA ALA A 207 9.01 -22.94 12.39
C ALA A 207 8.51 -22.64 10.97
N ALA A 208 7.19 -22.45 10.80
CA ALA A 208 6.58 -22.12 9.52
C ALA A 208 6.62 -20.63 9.17
N LEU A 209 6.93 -19.75 10.13
CA LEU A 209 7.08 -18.33 9.86
C LEU A 209 8.31 -18.07 8.97
N PRO A 210 8.25 -17.11 8.03
CA PRO A 210 9.41 -16.72 7.25
C PRO A 210 10.55 -16.31 8.18
N SER A 211 11.68 -17.00 8.10
CA SER A 211 12.94 -16.53 8.69
C SER A 211 13.22 -15.14 8.13
N ALA A 212 13.34 -14.13 8.99
CA ALA A 212 13.82 -12.81 8.60
C ALA A 212 15.32 -12.93 8.23
N GLY A 213 15.61 -13.42 7.02
CA GLY A 213 16.96 -13.60 6.51
C GLY A 213 17.13 -14.78 5.58
N SER A 214 16.63 -14.66 4.35
CA SER A 214 17.21 -15.28 3.14
C SER A 214 16.68 -14.57 1.91
#